data_AF-A0AAU0QX32-F1
#
_entry.id   AF-A0AAU0QX32-F1
#
_cell.length_a   1.000
_cell.length_b   1.000
_cell.length_c   1.000
_cell.angle_alpha   90.00
_cell.angle_beta   90.00
_cell.angle_gamma   90.00
#
_symmetry.space_group_name_H-M   'P 1'
#
loop_
_entity.id
_entity.type
_entity.pdbx_description
1 polymer ?
#
loop_
_entity_poly.entity_id
_entity_poly.type
_entity_poly.pdbx_seq_one_letter_code
_entity_poly.pdbx_strand_id
1 'polypeptide(L)'
;MVTKLKQTANSFPHFLLLFIVFQPILDLLTSFSIYVLHMSATVGIVVRFAFMLLALGYLLLHHKQQGAKKYILYLCLFGIVLAIGLVNNVMVKSPVSFGEEVKFILKSVYPIVLLFGYIIALKELKNNEYVFHKIITYFLYATLILSISLIAAMVTGTDFQSYPHSKIGSRGWFFAGNDLSAIFAIMFPIVVLYSIHKTTSFSKFYYWIPTVLAMYASLMVGTKVGYGAIIVTLGVALLFSFIQYMMHRKKEGQGFTYLVNTVVAAVVLGGLLALTPQTPIAKNMSIHLQIYEYKKSVQEEKDRKEGKEVQEEEHKQGELTDSEMKSLIYSDRDKFLKVYKQYYKEAPLSQKLFGMGYAGNYTTKMKLVEMDFHDLFFAFGIVGFLMYLLPLLYFGIKIFIRIITNFKKLFSVKHMLLASTLVLSLGIGFMSGHVLTAPAVSIFFTVILAYMVVDLEIE
;
A
#
# COMPACT_ATOMS: atom_id res chain seq x y z
N MET A 1 -19.90 -7.41 37.68
CA MET A 1 -19.18 -6.42 36.82
C MET A 1 -17.95 -7.03 36.14
N VAL A 2 -17.14 -7.85 36.82
CA VAL A 2 -15.94 -8.54 36.27
C VAL A 2 -16.27 -9.55 35.14
N THR A 3 -17.45 -10.18 35.17
CA THR A 3 -17.90 -11.14 34.13
C THR A 3 -18.38 -10.47 32.84
N LYS A 4 -19.00 -9.29 32.90
CA LYS A 4 -19.34 -8.50 31.69
C LYS A 4 -18.08 -7.96 31.00
N LEU A 5 -17.04 -7.62 31.76
CA LEU A 5 -15.73 -7.20 31.24
C LEU A 5 -15.01 -8.31 30.46
N LYS A 6 -15.15 -9.59 30.85
CA LYS A 6 -14.62 -10.74 30.09
C LYS A 6 -15.33 -10.98 28.76
N GLN A 7 -16.63 -10.66 28.67
CA GLN A 7 -17.39 -10.84 27.43
C GLN A 7 -17.10 -9.71 26.42
N THR A 8 -16.82 -8.51 26.91
CA THR A 8 -16.30 -7.39 26.09
C THR A 8 -14.83 -7.57 25.67
N ALA A 9 -14.05 -8.40 26.36
CA ALA A 9 -12.66 -8.69 25.96
C ALA A 9 -12.60 -9.43 24.60
N ASN A 10 -13.59 -10.27 24.28
CA ASN A 10 -13.63 -11.00 23.01
C ASN A 10 -14.22 -10.20 21.84
N SER A 11 -14.89 -9.05 22.04
CA SER A 11 -15.51 -8.29 20.95
C SER A 11 -14.57 -7.29 20.28
N PHE A 12 -13.53 -6.83 20.97
CA PHE A 12 -12.61 -5.83 20.41
C PHE A 12 -11.74 -6.35 19.25
N PRO A 13 -11.15 -7.56 19.30
CA PRO A 13 -10.44 -8.11 18.13
C PRO A 13 -11.34 -8.22 16.88
N HIS A 14 -12.62 -8.56 17.08
CA HIS A 14 -13.61 -8.60 16.00
C HIS A 14 -13.92 -7.20 15.46
N PHE A 15 -14.01 -6.18 16.33
CA PHE A 15 -14.17 -4.78 15.91
C PHE A 15 -12.96 -4.28 15.11
N LEU A 16 -11.73 -4.60 15.53
CA LEU A 16 -10.53 -4.24 14.77
C LEU A 16 -10.55 -4.84 13.36
N LEU A 17 -10.98 -6.11 13.22
CA LEU A 17 -11.15 -6.73 11.91
C LEU A 17 -12.27 -6.08 11.09
N LEU A 18 -13.39 -5.72 11.72
CA LEU A 18 -14.49 -5.03 11.04
C LEU A 18 -14.08 -3.65 10.49
N PHE A 19 -13.09 -2.99 11.13
CA PHE A 19 -12.59 -1.69 10.68
C PHE A 19 -11.98 -1.69 9.26
N ILE A 20 -11.60 -2.87 8.74
CA ILE A 20 -11.20 -3.06 7.34
C ILE A 20 -12.35 -2.68 6.39
N VAL A 21 -13.58 -3.11 6.71
CA VAL A 21 -14.78 -2.85 5.90
C VAL A 21 -15.17 -1.37 5.94
N PHE A 22 -14.84 -0.66 7.02
CA PHE A 22 -15.11 0.78 7.13
C PHE A 22 -14.13 1.65 6.34
N GLN A 23 -12.94 1.16 5.94
CA GLN A 23 -11.95 2.00 5.25
C GLN A 23 -12.47 2.68 3.98
N PRO A 24 -13.13 1.97 3.04
CA PRO A 24 -13.70 2.60 1.85
C PRO A 24 -14.71 3.71 2.15
N ILE A 25 -15.51 3.51 3.21
CA ILE A 25 -16.50 4.48 3.65
C ILE A 25 -15.80 5.74 4.18
N LEU A 26 -14.72 5.57 4.97
CA LEU A 26 -13.92 6.70 5.44
C LEU A 26 -13.24 7.47 4.29
N ASP A 27 -12.90 6.81 3.19
CA ASP A 27 -12.34 7.48 2.02
C ASP A 27 -13.40 8.26 1.23
N LEU A 28 -14.62 7.74 1.11
CA LEU A 28 -15.76 8.52 0.57
C LEU A 28 -16.07 9.74 1.46
N LEU A 29 -16.08 9.55 2.79
CA LEU A 29 -16.27 10.66 3.74
C LEU A 29 -15.14 11.68 3.68
N THR A 30 -13.92 11.25 3.32
CA THR A 30 -12.79 12.16 3.09
C THR A 30 -13.06 13.05 1.89
N SER A 31 -13.50 12.49 0.76
CA SER A 31 -13.91 13.29 -0.40
C SER A 31 -15.07 14.22 -0.09
N PHE A 32 -16.09 13.74 0.62
CA PHE A 32 -17.22 14.55 1.06
C PHE A 32 -16.78 15.74 1.93
N SER A 33 -15.87 15.49 2.88
CA SER A 33 -15.32 16.54 3.75
C SER A 33 -14.60 17.63 2.95
N ILE A 34 -13.87 17.25 1.90
CA ILE A 34 -13.07 18.20 1.10
C ILE A 34 -13.94 18.96 0.10
N TYR A 35 -14.77 18.24 -0.66
CA TYR A 35 -15.50 18.82 -1.78
C TYR A 35 -16.84 19.45 -1.39
N VAL A 36 -17.49 18.94 -0.34
CA VAL A 36 -18.82 19.42 0.08
C VAL A 36 -18.72 20.28 1.34
N LEU A 37 -17.98 19.83 2.36
CA LEU A 37 -17.87 20.57 3.63
C LEU A 37 -16.73 21.61 3.62
N HIS A 38 -15.83 21.57 2.63
CA HIS A 38 -14.64 22.43 2.53
C HIS A 38 -13.76 22.43 3.80
N MET A 39 -13.68 21.28 4.48
CA MET A 39 -12.89 21.10 5.70
C MET A 39 -11.49 20.58 5.40
N SER A 40 -10.47 21.21 5.99
CA SER A 40 -9.07 20.77 5.91
C SER A 40 -8.78 19.52 6.75
N ALA A 41 -9.43 19.40 7.92
CA ALA A 41 -9.41 18.21 8.77
C ALA A 41 -10.57 17.28 8.38
N THR A 42 -10.27 16.26 7.58
CA THR A 42 -11.30 15.36 7.05
C THR A 42 -11.76 14.33 8.08
N VAL A 43 -13.04 13.95 8.00
CA VAL A 43 -13.63 12.93 8.89
C VAL A 43 -12.83 11.63 8.87
N GLY A 44 -12.37 11.19 7.70
CA GLY A 44 -11.58 9.98 7.56
C GLY A 44 -10.24 10.03 8.31
N ILE A 45 -9.53 11.17 8.31
CA ILE A 45 -8.28 11.32 9.07
C ILE A 45 -8.55 11.30 10.57
N VAL A 46 -9.58 12.02 11.03
CA VAL A 46 -9.95 12.08 12.45
C VAL A 46 -10.32 10.69 12.98
N VAL A 47 -11.18 9.97 12.27
CA VAL A 47 -11.60 8.62 12.68
C VAL A 47 -10.42 7.65 12.68
N ARG A 48 -9.50 7.73 11.71
CA ARG A 48 -8.30 6.88 11.69
C ARG A 48 -7.38 7.16 12.88
N PHE A 49 -7.12 8.42 13.20
CA PHE A 49 -6.30 8.75 14.37
C PHE A 49 -6.98 8.35 15.69
N ALA A 50 -8.30 8.52 15.80
CA ALA A 50 -9.04 7.98 16.94
C ALA A 50 -8.90 6.45 17.03
N PHE A 51 -9.01 5.73 15.91
CA PHE A 51 -8.82 4.28 15.86
C PHE A 51 -7.39 3.86 16.23
N MET A 52 -6.38 4.62 15.82
CA MET A 52 -4.99 4.40 16.25
C MET A 52 -4.85 4.53 17.77
N LEU A 53 -5.47 5.53 18.39
CA LEU A 53 -5.48 5.69 19.84
C LEU A 53 -6.24 4.54 20.53
N LEU A 54 -7.33 4.04 19.94
CA LEU A 54 -8.02 2.85 20.43
C LEU A 54 -7.13 1.60 20.37
N ALA A 55 -6.42 1.39 19.27
CA ALA A 55 -5.48 0.27 19.13
C ALA A 55 -4.31 0.37 20.13
N LEU A 56 -3.79 1.59 20.35
CA LEU A 56 -2.76 1.85 21.37
C LEU A 56 -3.29 1.59 22.78
N GLY A 57 -4.49 2.10 23.10
CA GLY A 57 -5.15 1.85 24.39
C GLY A 57 -5.37 0.36 24.63
N TYR A 58 -5.83 -0.38 23.61
CA TYR A 58 -5.97 -1.82 23.68
C TYR A 58 -4.65 -2.55 23.93
N LEU A 59 -3.56 -2.16 23.24
CA LEU A 59 -2.21 -2.69 23.47
C LEU A 59 -1.75 -2.46 24.92
N LEU A 60 -1.99 -1.26 25.47
CA LEU A 60 -1.65 -0.94 26.86
C LEU A 60 -2.46 -1.75 27.89
N LEU A 61 -3.76 -1.95 27.63
CA LEU A 61 -4.61 -2.80 28.48
C LEU A 61 -4.16 -4.26 28.49
N HIS A 62 -3.64 -4.75 27.37
CA HIS A 62 -3.14 -6.12 27.21
C HIS A 62 -1.61 -6.23 27.42
N HIS A 63 -1.01 -5.31 28.17
CA HIS A 63 0.44 -5.31 28.46
C HIS A 63 0.98 -6.60 29.10
N LYS A 64 0.11 -7.45 29.68
CA LYS A 64 0.51 -8.76 30.24
C LYS A 64 0.62 -9.88 29.20
N GLN A 65 0.06 -9.69 28.01
CA GLN A 65 0.13 -10.66 26.92
C GLN A 65 1.56 -10.76 26.36
N GLN A 66 1.91 -11.94 25.85
CA GLN A 66 3.24 -12.20 25.30
C GLN A 66 3.57 -11.25 24.14
N GLY A 67 4.70 -10.54 24.26
CA GLY A 67 5.19 -9.56 23.29
C GLY A 67 4.73 -8.12 23.55
N ALA A 68 3.61 -7.89 24.26
CA ALA A 68 3.02 -6.55 24.41
C ALA A 68 3.96 -5.53 25.07
N LYS A 69 4.68 -5.91 26.14
CA LYS A 69 5.65 -5.02 26.81
C LYS A 69 6.76 -4.54 25.87
N LYS A 70 7.27 -5.42 25.01
CA LYS A 70 8.31 -5.10 24.01
C LYS A 70 7.79 -4.07 23.01
N TYR A 71 6.56 -4.23 22.54
CA TYR A 71 5.92 -3.29 21.62
C TYR A 71 5.68 -1.93 22.27
N ILE A 72 5.18 -1.90 23.52
CA ILE A 72 4.98 -0.65 24.27
C ILE A 72 6.31 0.08 24.48
N LEU A 73 7.34 -0.62 24.95
CA LEU A 73 8.67 -0.04 25.15
C LEU A 73 9.22 0.55 23.84
N TYR A 74 9.11 -0.21 22.75
CA TYR A 74 9.52 0.26 21.43
C TYR A 74 8.76 1.53 21.01
N LEU A 75 7.43 1.57 21.18
CA LEU A 75 6.62 2.74 20.82
C LEU A 75 7.00 3.97 21.68
N CYS A 76 7.30 3.79 22.96
CA CYS A 76 7.79 4.87 23.82
C CYS A 76 9.13 5.42 23.32
N LEU A 77 10.10 4.56 23.05
CA LEU A 77 11.41 4.97 22.51
C LEU A 77 11.26 5.66 21.15
N PHE A 78 10.37 5.14 20.30
CA PHE A 78 10.08 5.73 18.99
C PHE A 78 9.43 7.10 19.12
N GLY A 79 8.46 7.26 20.02
CA GLY A 79 7.86 8.55 20.33
C GLY A 79 8.89 9.58 20.81
N ILE A 80 9.85 9.18 21.65
CA ILE A 80 10.92 10.07 22.14
C ILE A 80 11.79 10.55 20.97
N VAL A 81 12.24 9.65 20.10
CA VAL A 81 13.08 10.03 18.93
C VAL A 81 12.34 10.99 18.01
N LEU A 82 11.06 10.74 17.72
CA LEU A 82 10.24 11.62 16.89
C LEU A 82 10.00 12.98 17.55
N ALA A 83 9.81 13.02 18.88
CA ALA A 83 9.67 14.27 19.62
C ALA A 83 10.96 15.10 19.58
N ILE A 84 12.12 14.47 19.72
CA ILE A 84 13.43 15.14 19.56
C ILE A 84 13.54 15.74 18.16
N GLY A 85 13.20 14.97 17.10
CA GLY A 85 13.21 15.47 15.73
C GLY A 85 12.26 16.66 15.51
N LEU A 86 11.04 16.60 16.07
CA LEU A 86 10.07 17.69 15.99
C LEU A 86 10.59 18.96 16.68
N VAL A 87 11.09 18.84 17.91
CA VAL A 87 11.65 19.98 18.67
C VAL A 87 12.84 20.59 17.92
N ASN A 88 13.73 19.74 17.39
CA ASN A 88 14.87 20.19 16.60
C ASN A 88 14.43 20.97 15.35
N ASN A 89 13.41 20.48 14.62
CA ASN A 89 12.91 21.18 13.44
C ASN A 89 12.24 22.52 13.80
N VAL A 90 11.49 22.60 14.90
CA VAL A 90 10.92 23.87 15.37
C VAL A 90 12.02 24.91 15.68
N MET A 91 13.19 24.48 16.14
CA MET A 91 14.31 25.37 16.47
C MET A 91 15.16 25.79 15.26
N VAL A 92 15.38 24.88 14.32
CA VAL A 92 16.44 25.03 13.30
C VAL A 92 15.89 25.30 11.90
N LYS A 93 14.71 24.77 11.57
CA LYS A 93 14.14 24.89 10.23
C LYS A 93 13.39 26.20 10.10
N SER A 94 13.46 26.82 8.93
CA SER A 94 12.70 28.02 8.59
C SER A 94 12.42 28.05 7.09
N PRO A 95 11.15 28.16 6.65
CA PRO A 95 9.91 28.10 7.43
C PRO A 95 9.55 26.70 7.98
N VAL A 96 8.77 26.66 9.06
CA VAL A 96 8.21 25.42 9.67
C VAL A 96 6.69 25.48 9.72
N SER A 97 6.03 24.44 9.21
CA SER A 97 4.60 24.23 9.38
C SER A 97 4.33 23.17 10.46
N PHE A 98 4.16 23.61 11.71
CA PHE A 98 3.98 22.70 12.85
C PHE A 98 2.82 21.71 12.66
N GLY A 99 1.70 22.15 12.09
CA GLY A 99 0.54 21.30 11.83
C GLY A 99 0.84 20.17 10.84
N GLU A 100 1.59 20.45 9.76
CA GLU A 100 1.95 19.41 8.79
C GLU A 100 3.06 18.49 9.31
N GLU A 101 3.99 18.98 10.14
CA GLU A 101 4.98 18.16 10.86
C GLU A 101 4.29 17.11 11.75
N VAL A 102 3.38 17.56 12.62
CA VAL A 102 2.62 16.66 13.52
C VAL A 102 1.77 15.68 12.72
N LYS A 103 1.08 16.16 11.67
CA LYS A 103 0.26 15.31 10.81
C LYS A 103 1.10 14.23 10.11
N PHE A 104 2.29 14.57 9.61
CA PHE A 104 3.18 13.59 8.98
C PHE A 104 3.72 12.57 9.98
N ILE A 105 4.08 13.00 11.19
CA ILE A 105 4.47 12.12 12.29
C ILE A 105 3.34 11.14 12.62
N LEU A 106 2.12 11.63 12.85
CA LEU A 106 0.96 10.78 13.17
C LEU A 106 0.64 9.79 12.05
N LYS A 107 0.69 10.24 10.79
CA LYS A 107 0.51 9.38 9.62
C LYS A 107 1.56 8.27 9.55
N SER A 108 2.81 8.56 9.90
CA SER A 108 3.90 7.60 9.85
C SER A 108 3.87 6.61 11.02
N VAL A 109 3.48 7.08 12.21
CA VAL A 109 3.36 6.22 13.41
C VAL A 109 2.17 5.25 13.30
N TYR A 110 1.12 5.65 12.56
CA TYR A 110 -0.11 4.88 12.35
C TYR A 110 0.09 3.39 12.00
N PRO A 111 0.81 3.01 10.94
CA PRO A 111 1.02 1.59 10.62
C PRO A 111 1.73 0.82 11.74
N ILE A 112 2.67 1.44 12.46
CA ILE A 112 3.44 0.75 13.49
C ILE A 112 2.59 0.48 14.74
N VAL A 113 1.78 1.46 15.15
CA VAL A 113 0.83 1.26 16.27
C VAL A 113 -0.21 0.21 15.91
N LEU A 114 -0.78 0.28 14.69
CA LEU A 114 -1.73 -0.73 14.23
C LEU A 114 -1.10 -2.11 14.11
N LEU A 115 0.15 -2.24 13.68
CA LEU A 115 0.82 -3.53 13.55
C LEU A 115 0.85 -4.26 14.88
N PHE A 116 1.32 -3.58 15.92
CA PHE A 116 1.35 -4.17 17.26
C PHE A 116 -0.05 -4.42 17.83
N GLY A 117 -0.99 -3.49 17.60
CA GLY A 117 -2.38 -3.66 18.01
C GLY A 117 -3.05 -4.88 17.39
N TYR A 118 -2.89 -5.08 16.06
CA TYR A 118 -3.42 -6.24 15.35
C TYR A 118 -2.70 -7.54 15.75
N ILE A 119 -1.38 -7.55 15.96
CA ILE A 119 -0.69 -8.77 16.44
C ILE A 119 -1.28 -9.24 17.77
N ILE A 120 -1.43 -8.34 18.74
CA ILE A 120 -2.01 -8.67 20.05
C ILE A 120 -3.45 -9.15 19.91
N ALA A 121 -4.27 -8.45 19.13
CA ALA A 121 -5.66 -8.82 18.92
C ALA A 121 -5.84 -10.17 18.21
N LEU A 122 -5.03 -10.45 17.18
CA LEU A 122 -5.09 -11.71 16.45
C LEU A 122 -4.64 -12.90 17.31
N LYS A 123 -3.67 -12.71 18.22
CA LYS A 123 -3.27 -13.74 19.19
C LYS A 123 -4.39 -14.13 20.16
N GLU A 124 -5.34 -13.22 20.45
CA GLU A 124 -6.49 -13.56 21.28
C GLU A 124 -7.51 -14.43 20.55
N LEU A 125 -7.57 -14.30 19.22
CA LEU A 125 -8.43 -15.10 18.36
C LEU A 125 -7.79 -16.48 18.16
N LYS A 126 -8.05 -17.42 19.08
CA LYS A 126 -7.44 -18.77 19.14
C LYS A 126 -7.58 -19.64 17.87
N ASN A 127 -8.45 -19.29 16.92
CA ASN A 127 -8.73 -20.10 15.74
C ASN A 127 -8.20 -19.43 14.45
N ASN A 128 -7.03 -19.86 13.98
CA ASN A 128 -6.37 -19.32 12.80
C ASN A 128 -7.21 -19.47 11.51
N GLU A 129 -7.96 -20.55 11.36
CA GLU A 129 -8.82 -20.76 10.18
C GLU A 129 -10.01 -19.79 10.18
N TYR A 130 -10.64 -19.59 11.34
CA TYR A 130 -11.68 -18.58 11.52
C TYR A 130 -11.16 -17.17 11.22
N VAL A 131 -9.99 -16.81 11.76
CA VAL A 131 -9.35 -15.51 11.53
C VAL A 131 -9.07 -15.32 10.05
N PHE A 132 -8.48 -16.33 9.40
CA PHE A 132 -8.20 -16.30 7.96
C PHE A 132 -9.47 -16.02 7.16
N HIS A 133 -10.55 -16.77 7.42
CA HIS A 133 -11.83 -16.58 6.75
C HIS A 133 -12.42 -15.19 6.98
N LYS A 134 -12.31 -14.64 8.19
CA LYS A 134 -12.77 -13.27 8.48
C LYS A 134 -11.97 -12.23 7.72
N ILE A 135 -10.64 -12.33 7.71
CA ILE A 135 -9.77 -11.39 6.99
C ILE A 135 -10.09 -11.41 5.49
N ILE A 136 -10.11 -12.59 4.84
CA ILE A 136 -10.40 -12.65 3.40
C ILE A 136 -11.80 -12.10 3.07
N THR A 137 -12.78 -12.34 3.95
CA THR A 137 -14.16 -11.87 3.74
C THR A 137 -14.28 -10.36 3.93
N TYR A 138 -13.61 -9.77 4.92
CA TYR A 138 -13.64 -8.33 5.15
C TYR A 138 -12.85 -7.55 4.11
N PHE A 139 -11.73 -8.09 3.62
CA PHE A 139 -11.03 -7.55 2.44
C PHE A 139 -11.90 -7.63 1.19
N LEU A 140 -12.63 -8.73 0.98
CA LEU A 140 -13.60 -8.86 -0.11
C LEU A 140 -14.68 -7.78 -0.03
N TYR A 141 -15.33 -7.61 1.12
CA TYR A 141 -16.36 -6.59 1.30
C TYR A 141 -15.83 -5.18 1.09
N ALA A 142 -14.67 -4.85 1.66
CA ALA A 142 -14.04 -3.56 1.43
C ALA A 142 -13.74 -3.33 -0.07
N THR A 143 -13.24 -4.35 -0.78
CA THR A 143 -12.94 -4.23 -2.21
C THR A 143 -14.20 -4.07 -3.04
N LEU A 144 -15.28 -4.77 -2.70
CA LEU A 144 -16.57 -4.65 -3.37
C LEU A 144 -17.17 -3.25 -3.16
N ILE A 145 -17.12 -2.70 -1.94
CA ILE A 145 -17.57 -1.33 -1.67
C ILE A 145 -16.76 -0.35 -2.54
N LEU A 146 -15.42 -0.45 -2.55
CA LEU A 146 -14.57 0.40 -3.39
C LEU A 146 -14.92 0.30 -4.88
N SER A 147 -15.00 -0.93 -5.39
CA SER A 147 -15.22 -1.21 -6.82
C SER A 147 -16.60 -0.74 -7.27
N ILE A 148 -17.64 -1.06 -6.50
CA ILE A 148 -19.02 -0.68 -6.82
C ILE A 148 -19.17 0.84 -6.74
N SER A 149 -18.64 1.50 -5.71
CA SER A 149 -18.70 2.97 -5.61
C SER A 149 -17.98 3.66 -6.77
N LEU A 150 -16.82 3.15 -7.19
CA LEU A 150 -16.09 3.70 -8.34
C LEU A 150 -16.90 3.53 -9.63
N ILE A 151 -17.39 2.32 -9.89
CA ILE A 151 -18.16 2.02 -11.10
C ILE A 151 -19.46 2.83 -11.13
N ALA A 152 -20.15 2.95 -10.00
CA ALA A 152 -21.38 3.75 -9.89
C ALA A 152 -21.13 5.23 -10.22
N ALA A 153 -20.03 5.80 -9.71
CA ALA A 153 -19.63 7.16 -10.04
C ALA A 153 -19.39 7.34 -11.55
N MET A 154 -18.71 6.39 -12.19
CA MET A 154 -18.47 6.43 -13.64
C MET A 154 -19.76 6.30 -14.46
N VAL A 155 -20.64 5.36 -14.09
CA VAL A 155 -21.92 5.14 -14.80
C VAL A 155 -22.83 6.35 -14.70
N THR A 156 -22.79 7.07 -13.57
CA THR A 156 -23.56 8.30 -13.37
C THR A 156 -22.87 9.55 -13.95
N GLY A 157 -21.63 9.44 -14.44
CA GLY A 157 -20.85 10.57 -14.93
C GLY A 157 -20.48 11.59 -13.84
N THR A 158 -20.46 11.17 -12.58
CA THR A 158 -20.16 12.02 -11.41
C THR A 158 -18.78 11.75 -10.81
N ASP A 159 -17.96 10.98 -11.52
CA ASP A 159 -16.64 10.60 -11.06
C ASP A 159 -15.61 11.73 -11.19
N PHE A 160 -14.67 11.74 -10.26
CA PHE A 160 -13.51 12.61 -10.33
C PHE A 160 -12.42 12.00 -11.21
N GLN A 161 -11.75 12.85 -11.99
CA GLN A 161 -10.61 12.42 -12.82
C GLN A 161 -9.39 12.08 -11.95
N SER A 162 -8.70 10.99 -12.29
CA SER A 162 -7.45 10.57 -11.63
C SER A 162 -6.29 11.53 -11.89
N TYR A 163 -6.27 12.15 -13.07
CA TYR A 163 -5.23 13.10 -13.48
C TYR A 163 -5.85 14.46 -13.81
N PRO A 164 -5.20 15.58 -13.42
CA PRO A 164 -5.74 16.91 -13.68
C PRO A 164 -5.76 17.27 -15.17
N HIS A 165 -4.76 16.80 -15.92
CA HIS A 165 -4.55 17.17 -17.32
C HIS A 165 -4.06 15.97 -18.15
N SER A 166 -4.52 15.91 -19.40
CA SER A 166 -4.07 15.06 -20.51
C SER A 166 -4.28 13.54 -20.36
N LYS A 167 -3.96 12.96 -19.20
CA LYS A 167 -4.13 11.53 -18.95
C LYS A 167 -5.57 11.18 -18.61
N ILE A 168 -5.95 9.95 -18.91
CA ILE A 168 -7.31 9.42 -18.78
C ILE A 168 -7.37 8.52 -17.54
N GLY A 169 -8.43 8.63 -16.75
CA GLY A 169 -8.66 7.71 -15.64
C GLY A 169 -9.66 8.27 -14.64
N SER A 170 -10.38 7.38 -13.97
CA SER A 170 -11.41 7.71 -13.00
C SER A 170 -11.01 7.23 -11.61
N ARG A 171 -11.07 8.13 -10.63
CA ARG A 171 -10.96 7.77 -9.22
C ARG A 171 -12.33 7.69 -8.54
N GLY A 172 -13.42 7.62 -9.31
CA GLY A 172 -14.78 7.62 -8.77
C GLY A 172 -15.03 8.81 -7.84
N TRP A 173 -15.71 8.57 -6.72
CA TRP A 173 -15.89 9.58 -5.66
C TRP A 173 -14.73 9.66 -4.67
N PHE A 174 -13.57 9.06 -4.93
CA PHE A 174 -12.43 9.04 -4.01
C PHE A 174 -11.48 10.22 -4.24
N PHE A 175 -10.84 10.71 -3.17
CA PHE A 175 -10.04 11.94 -3.22
C PHE A 175 -8.65 11.74 -3.86
N ALA A 176 -7.94 10.68 -3.52
CA ALA A 176 -6.55 10.48 -3.93
C ALA A 176 -6.41 9.26 -4.86
N GLY A 177 -6.10 9.51 -6.14
CA GLY A 177 -5.95 8.45 -7.14
C GLY A 177 -4.77 7.50 -6.87
N ASN A 178 -3.63 8.03 -6.40
CA ASN A 178 -2.46 7.22 -6.05
C ASN A 178 -2.75 6.30 -4.85
N ASP A 179 -3.32 6.85 -3.78
CA ASP A 179 -3.72 6.08 -2.60
C ASP A 179 -4.74 5.00 -2.99
N LEU A 180 -5.75 5.34 -3.79
CA LEU A 180 -6.75 4.38 -4.29
C LEU A 180 -6.12 3.24 -5.11
N SER A 181 -5.17 3.57 -5.99
CA SER A 181 -4.43 2.57 -6.75
C SER A 181 -3.60 1.64 -5.86
N ALA A 182 -2.99 2.17 -4.81
CA ALA A 182 -2.23 1.38 -3.86
C ALA A 182 -3.16 0.47 -3.03
N ILE A 183 -4.34 0.96 -2.63
CA ILE A 183 -5.36 0.16 -1.94
C ILE A 183 -5.78 -1.04 -2.80
N PHE A 184 -6.14 -0.81 -4.08
CA PHE A 184 -6.47 -1.91 -4.99
C PHE A 184 -5.31 -2.90 -5.12
N ALA A 185 -4.08 -2.40 -5.30
CA ALA A 185 -2.91 -3.26 -5.44
C ALA A 185 -2.65 -4.18 -4.23
N ILE A 186 -2.88 -3.69 -3.02
CA ILE A 186 -2.70 -4.45 -1.77
C ILE A 186 -3.85 -5.44 -1.55
N MET A 187 -5.07 -5.03 -1.85
CA MET A 187 -6.27 -5.85 -1.62
C MET A 187 -6.47 -6.94 -2.69
N PHE A 188 -6.00 -6.71 -3.91
CA PHE A 188 -6.25 -7.60 -5.06
C PHE A 188 -5.75 -9.04 -4.85
N PRO A 189 -4.54 -9.31 -4.32
CA PRO A 189 -4.13 -10.68 -3.99
C PRO A 189 -5.05 -11.40 -2.99
N ILE A 190 -5.64 -10.65 -2.05
CA ILE A 190 -6.55 -11.22 -1.05
C ILE A 190 -7.90 -11.58 -1.66
N VAL A 191 -8.39 -10.77 -2.61
CA VAL A 191 -9.63 -11.08 -3.37
C VAL A 191 -9.42 -12.27 -4.30
N VAL A 192 -8.26 -12.34 -4.99
CA VAL A 192 -7.89 -13.52 -5.79
C VAL A 192 -7.78 -14.77 -4.91
N LEU A 193 -7.19 -14.65 -3.72
CA LEU A 193 -7.10 -15.74 -2.75
C LEU A 193 -8.50 -16.21 -2.31
N TYR A 194 -9.44 -15.30 -2.07
CA TYR A 194 -10.84 -15.65 -1.81
C TYR A 194 -11.45 -16.44 -2.98
N SER A 195 -11.27 -15.97 -4.22
CA SER A 195 -11.79 -16.64 -5.42
C SER A 195 -11.24 -18.06 -5.55
N ILE A 196 -9.92 -18.23 -5.43
CA ILE A 196 -9.25 -19.55 -5.52
C ILE A 196 -9.75 -20.50 -4.42
N HIS A 197 -9.88 -19.99 -3.20
CA HIS A 197 -10.27 -20.82 -2.06
C HIS A 197 -11.73 -21.30 -2.15
N LYS A 198 -12.61 -20.53 -2.80
CA LYS A 198 -14.04 -20.88 -2.96
C LYS A 198 -14.36 -21.65 -4.24
N THR A 199 -13.56 -21.49 -5.30
CA THR A 199 -13.77 -22.21 -6.57
C THR A 199 -13.25 -23.64 -6.48
N THR A 200 -14.15 -24.60 -6.24
CA THR A 200 -13.83 -26.04 -6.16
C THR A 200 -14.10 -26.81 -7.46
N SER A 201 -14.91 -26.25 -8.36
CA SER A 201 -15.38 -26.85 -9.61
C SER A 201 -15.67 -25.74 -10.65
N PHE A 202 -15.74 -26.09 -11.94
CA PHE A 202 -16.08 -25.10 -12.99
C PHE A 202 -17.44 -24.45 -12.78
N SER A 203 -18.42 -25.13 -12.19
CA SER A 203 -19.72 -24.53 -11.83
C SER A 203 -19.62 -23.41 -10.78
N LYS A 204 -18.52 -23.35 -10.03
CA LYS A 204 -18.24 -22.33 -9.01
C LYS A 204 -17.26 -21.26 -9.51
N PHE A 205 -17.14 -21.06 -10.82
CA PHE A 205 -16.30 -20.00 -11.38
C PHE A 205 -16.79 -18.59 -11.00
N TYR A 206 -18.08 -18.43 -10.68
CA TYR A 206 -18.69 -17.15 -10.29
C TYR A 206 -18.04 -16.50 -9.05
N TYR A 207 -17.29 -17.26 -8.21
CA TYR A 207 -16.50 -16.66 -7.13
C TYR A 207 -15.36 -15.75 -7.61
N TRP A 208 -15.07 -15.74 -8.91
CA TRP A 208 -14.15 -14.79 -9.55
C TRP A 208 -14.80 -13.46 -9.97
N ILE A 209 -16.13 -13.31 -9.88
CA ILE A 209 -16.82 -12.04 -10.19
C ILE A 209 -16.22 -10.86 -9.38
N PRO A 210 -16.01 -10.96 -8.06
CA PRO A 210 -15.36 -9.88 -7.30
C PRO A 210 -13.95 -9.55 -7.78
N THR A 211 -13.17 -10.56 -8.20
CA THR A 211 -11.83 -10.36 -8.77
C THR A 211 -11.91 -9.58 -10.08
N VAL A 212 -12.85 -9.93 -10.96
CA VAL A 212 -13.05 -9.22 -12.24
C VAL A 212 -13.53 -7.78 -12.00
N LEU A 213 -14.43 -7.55 -11.05
CA LEU A 213 -14.89 -6.20 -10.69
C LEU A 213 -13.76 -5.35 -10.10
N ALA A 214 -12.96 -5.90 -9.19
CA ALA A 214 -11.81 -5.23 -8.62
C ALA A 214 -10.74 -4.91 -9.67
N MET A 215 -10.50 -5.86 -10.59
CA MET A 215 -9.61 -5.67 -11.73
C MET A 215 -10.10 -4.53 -12.62
N TYR A 216 -11.37 -4.54 -13.01
CA TYR A 216 -11.97 -3.47 -13.82
C TYR A 216 -11.84 -2.11 -13.13
N ALA A 217 -12.26 -2.00 -11.87
CA ALA A 217 -12.18 -0.76 -11.11
C ALA A 217 -10.74 -0.24 -11.03
N SER A 218 -9.77 -1.10 -10.72
CA SER A 218 -8.36 -0.73 -10.66
C SER A 218 -7.78 -0.32 -12.02
N LEU A 219 -8.21 -0.93 -13.12
CA LEU A 219 -7.80 -0.52 -14.48
C LEU A 219 -8.35 0.85 -14.86
N MET A 220 -9.58 1.15 -14.44
CA MET A 220 -10.23 2.44 -14.69
C MET A 220 -9.56 3.60 -13.95
N VAL A 221 -8.88 3.35 -12.82
CA VAL A 221 -8.03 4.36 -12.17
C VAL A 221 -6.92 4.86 -13.11
N GLY A 222 -6.45 4.02 -14.03
CA GLY A 222 -5.50 4.42 -15.08
C GLY A 222 -4.06 4.59 -14.60
N THR A 223 -3.66 3.89 -13.53
CA THR A 223 -2.34 3.98 -12.91
C THR A 223 -1.47 2.76 -13.21
N LYS A 224 -0.15 2.97 -13.29
CA LYS A 224 0.84 1.90 -13.51
C LYS A 224 0.88 0.92 -12.32
N VAL A 225 0.72 1.45 -11.11
CA VAL A 225 0.73 0.69 -9.86
C VAL A 225 -0.36 -0.37 -9.83
N GLY A 226 -1.61 0.01 -10.11
CA GLY A 226 -2.75 -0.92 -10.11
C GLY A 226 -2.59 -2.00 -11.17
N TYR A 227 -2.24 -1.62 -12.40
CA TYR A 227 -2.02 -2.56 -13.50
C TYR A 227 -0.90 -3.58 -13.20
N GLY A 228 0.26 -3.10 -12.74
CA GLY A 228 1.39 -3.97 -12.37
C GLY A 228 1.04 -4.95 -11.26
N ALA A 229 0.29 -4.51 -10.25
CA ALA A 229 -0.16 -5.37 -9.17
C ALA A 229 -1.12 -6.47 -9.66
N ILE A 230 -2.02 -6.16 -10.60
CA ILE A 230 -2.92 -7.16 -11.20
C ILE A 230 -2.10 -8.24 -11.92
N ILE A 231 -1.15 -7.86 -12.79
CA ILE A 231 -0.31 -8.81 -13.53
C ILE A 231 0.47 -9.71 -12.57
N VAL A 232 1.18 -9.11 -11.61
CA VAL A 232 2.01 -9.87 -10.66
C VAL A 232 1.13 -10.84 -9.86
N THR A 233 -0.03 -10.39 -9.38
CA THR A 233 -0.95 -11.20 -8.59
C THR A 233 -1.51 -12.38 -9.39
N LEU A 234 -2.03 -12.13 -10.60
CA LEU A 234 -2.58 -13.19 -11.45
C LEU A 234 -1.49 -14.16 -11.93
N GLY A 235 -0.28 -13.66 -12.19
CA GLY A 235 0.88 -14.49 -12.51
C GLY A 235 1.28 -15.41 -11.36
N VAL A 236 1.36 -14.88 -10.13
CA VAL A 236 1.59 -15.69 -8.92
C VAL A 236 0.47 -16.70 -8.71
N ALA A 237 -0.80 -16.27 -8.82
CA ALA A 237 -1.96 -17.16 -8.70
C ALA A 237 -1.93 -18.30 -9.71
N LEU A 238 -1.64 -18.01 -10.98
CA LEU A 238 -1.55 -19.00 -12.06
C LEU A 238 -0.40 -19.98 -11.81
N LEU A 239 0.81 -19.46 -11.57
CA LEU A 239 2.00 -20.27 -11.34
C LEU A 239 1.81 -21.23 -10.16
N PHE A 240 1.36 -20.72 -9.02
CA PHE A 240 1.23 -21.54 -7.82
C PHE A 240 0.02 -22.48 -7.87
N SER A 241 -1.07 -22.11 -8.55
CA SER A 241 -2.18 -23.04 -8.78
C SER A 241 -1.73 -24.19 -9.69
N PHE A 242 -0.94 -23.91 -10.72
CA PHE A 242 -0.38 -24.93 -11.61
C PHE A 242 0.60 -25.86 -10.89
N ILE A 243 1.51 -25.30 -10.07
CA ILE A 243 2.42 -26.09 -9.24
C ILE A 243 1.62 -27.02 -8.31
N GLN A 244 0.60 -26.50 -7.62
CA GLN A 244 -0.23 -27.32 -6.73
C GLN A 244 -1.01 -28.40 -7.47
N TYR A 245 -1.51 -28.09 -8.67
CA TYR A 245 -2.09 -29.09 -9.57
C TYR A 245 -1.07 -30.19 -9.88
N MET A 246 0.15 -29.84 -10.30
CA MET A 246 1.19 -30.82 -10.62
C MET A 246 1.56 -31.73 -9.44
N MET A 247 1.56 -31.18 -8.22
CA MET A 247 1.82 -31.93 -6.98
C MET A 247 0.65 -32.86 -6.59
N HIS A 248 -0.58 -32.51 -6.93
CA HIS A 248 -1.79 -33.20 -6.46
C HIS A 248 -2.55 -33.94 -7.58
N ARG A 249 -2.10 -33.87 -8.85
CA ARG A 249 -2.80 -34.49 -10.01
C ARG A 249 -2.99 -35.99 -9.91
N LYS A 250 -2.17 -36.68 -9.12
CA LYS A 250 -2.28 -38.14 -8.87
C LYS A 250 -3.13 -38.49 -7.65
N LYS A 251 -3.56 -37.50 -6.86
CA LYS A 251 -4.42 -37.70 -5.68
C LYS A 251 -5.89 -37.55 -6.10
N GLU A 252 -6.69 -38.56 -5.79
CA GLU A 252 -8.10 -38.61 -6.15
C GLU A 252 -8.88 -37.40 -5.59
N GLY A 253 -9.67 -36.74 -6.44
CA GLY A 253 -10.50 -35.57 -6.09
C GLY A 253 -9.75 -34.26 -5.83
N GLN A 254 -8.51 -34.29 -5.31
CA GLN A 254 -7.78 -33.08 -4.92
C GLN A 254 -7.14 -32.33 -6.10
N GLY A 255 -6.66 -33.05 -7.11
CA GLY A 255 -6.02 -32.44 -8.29
C GLY A 255 -6.98 -31.58 -9.12
N PHE A 256 -8.26 -31.96 -9.19
CA PHE A 256 -9.26 -31.31 -10.04
C PHE A 256 -9.52 -29.86 -9.63
N THR A 257 -9.63 -29.56 -8.32
CA THR A 257 -9.82 -28.19 -7.83
C THR A 257 -8.67 -27.26 -8.21
N TYR A 258 -7.42 -27.73 -8.12
CA TYR A 258 -6.26 -26.93 -8.53
C TYR A 258 -6.21 -26.73 -10.05
N LEU A 259 -6.63 -27.72 -10.84
CA LEU A 259 -6.76 -27.57 -12.30
C LEU A 259 -7.77 -26.49 -12.65
N VAL A 260 -8.96 -26.53 -12.05
CA VAL A 260 -10.01 -25.51 -12.27
C VAL A 260 -9.47 -24.12 -11.97
N ASN A 261 -8.83 -23.92 -10.82
CA ASN A 261 -8.26 -22.63 -10.45
C ASN A 261 -7.15 -22.17 -11.40
N THR A 262 -6.32 -23.10 -11.89
CA THR A 262 -5.29 -22.81 -12.90
C THR A 262 -5.92 -22.31 -14.20
N VAL A 263 -6.94 -23.02 -14.70
CA VAL A 263 -7.63 -22.64 -15.94
C VAL A 263 -8.33 -21.30 -15.80
N VAL A 264 -9.06 -21.06 -14.70
CA VAL A 264 -9.77 -19.80 -14.48
C VAL A 264 -8.78 -18.63 -14.34
N ALA A 265 -7.69 -18.79 -13.59
CA ALA A 265 -6.64 -17.78 -13.49
C ALA A 265 -5.99 -17.47 -14.85
N ALA A 266 -5.74 -18.49 -15.67
CA ALA A 266 -5.21 -18.32 -17.03
C ALA A 266 -6.17 -17.56 -17.94
N VAL A 267 -7.47 -17.86 -17.88
CA VAL A 267 -8.51 -17.16 -18.66
C VAL A 267 -8.61 -15.69 -18.23
N VAL A 268 -8.60 -15.40 -16.92
CA VAL A 268 -8.67 -14.02 -16.41
C VAL A 268 -7.42 -13.23 -16.80
N LEU A 269 -6.22 -13.81 -16.67
CA LEU A 269 -4.97 -13.18 -17.10
C LEU A 269 -4.91 -12.98 -18.62
N GLY A 270 -5.30 -13.99 -19.41
CA GLY A 270 -5.38 -13.89 -20.86
C GLY A 270 -6.37 -12.80 -21.31
N GLY A 271 -7.53 -12.71 -20.66
CA GLY A 271 -8.51 -11.65 -20.87
C GLY A 271 -7.95 -10.27 -20.56
N LEU A 272 -7.22 -10.11 -19.45
CA LEU A 272 -6.54 -8.86 -19.12
C LEU A 272 -5.54 -8.44 -20.21
N LEU A 273 -4.69 -9.37 -20.66
CA LEU A 273 -3.68 -9.09 -21.68
C LEU A 273 -4.33 -8.69 -23.02
N ALA A 274 -5.39 -9.39 -23.42
CA ALA A 274 -6.16 -9.05 -24.62
C ALA A 274 -6.83 -7.66 -24.53
N LEU A 275 -7.33 -7.29 -23.35
CA LEU A 275 -7.99 -6.00 -23.13
C LEU A 275 -7.01 -4.84 -22.90
N THR A 276 -5.74 -5.13 -22.53
CA THR A 276 -4.73 -4.13 -22.17
C THR A 276 -4.65 -2.95 -23.15
N PRO A 277 -4.58 -3.14 -24.48
CA PRO A 277 -4.49 -2.03 -25.43
C PRO A 277 -5.66 -1.03 -25.36
N GLN A 278 -6.83 -1.47 -24.88
CA GLN A 278 -8.03 -0.65 -24.78
C GLN A 278 -8.16 0.07 -23.42
N THR A 279 -7.33 -0.31 -22.44
CA THR A 279 -7.40 0.25 -21.09
C THR A 279 -6.85 1.67 -21.00
N PRO A 280 -7.27 2.47 -19.99
CA PRO A 280 -6.71 3.81 -19.76
C PRO A 280 -5.20 3.81 -19.54
N ILE A 281 -4.64 2.75 -18.96
CA ILE A 281 -3.20 2.68 -18.66
C ILE A 281 -2.34 2.63 -19.94
N ALA A 282 -2.75 1.88 -20.97
CA ALA A 282 -2.03 1.83 -22.24
C ALA A 282 -1.97 3.21 -22.90
N LYS A 283 -3.09 3.93 -22.91
CA LYS A 283 -3.17 5.31 -23.40
C LYS A 283 -2.33 6.27 -22.55
N ASN A 284 -2.33 6.10 -21.22
CA ASN A 284 -1.54 6.94 -20.33
C ASN A 284 -0.03 6.73 -20.49
N MET A 285 0.43 5.53 -20.86
CA MET A 285 1.83 5.27 -21.13
C MET A 285 2.30 5.98 -22.40
N SER A 286 1.52 5.92 -23.49
CA SER A 286 1.86 6.64 -24.72
C SER A 286 1.84 8.15 -24.53
N ILE A 287 0.81 8.69 -23.87
CA ILE A 287 0.72 10.12 -23.55
C ILE A 287 1.90 10.55 -22.67
N HIS A 288 2.32 9.72 -21.72
CA HIS A 288 3.48 10.05 -20.87
C HIS A 288 4.77 10.18 -21.66
N LEU A 289 5.01 9.27 -22.61
CA LEU A 289 6.20 9.29 -23.46
C LEU A 289 6.21 10.54 -24.35
N GLN A 290 5.10 10.85 -25.01
CA GLN A 290 4.96 12.06 -25.81
C GLN A 290 5.23 13.34 -25.00
N ILE A 291 4.69 13.43 -23.77
CA ILE A 291 4.94 14.56 -22.88
C ILE A 291 6.41 14.63 -22.47
N TYR A 292 7.05 13.48 -22.24
CA TYR A 292 8.45 13.43 -21.87
C TYR A 292 9.36 13.89 -23.02
N GLU A 293 9.15 13.36 -24.22
CA GLU A 293 9.87 13.74 -25.44
C GLU A 293 9.73 15.26 -25.70
N TYR A 294 8.51 15.80 -25.57
CA TYR A 294 8.28 17.24 -25.69
C TYR A 294 9.04 18.06 -24.64
N LYS A 295 9.04 17.63 -23.37
CA LYS A 295 9.80 18.31 -22.32
C LYS A 295 11.31 18.24 -22.57
N LYS A 296 11.79 17.11 -23.07
CA LYS A 296 13.20 16.89 -23.41
C LYS A 296 13.62 17.82 -24.55
N SER A 297 12.86 17.88 -25.65
CA SER A 297 13.19 18.76 -26.79
C SER A 297 13.20 20.24 -26.42
N VAL A 298 12.24 20.71 -25.60
CA VAL A 298 12.22 22.09 -25.10
C VAL A 298 13.44 22.39 -24.21
N GLN A 299 13.86 21.43 -23.39
CA GLN A 299 15.03 21.60 -22.53
C GLN A 299 16.32 21.63 -23.35
N GLU A 300 16.45 20.75 -24.34
CA GLU A 300 17.59 20.72 -25.26
C GLU A 300 17.70 22.02 -26.07
N GLU A 301 16.58 22.60 -26.52
CA GLU A 301 16.60 23.89 -27.21
C GLU A 301 17.10 25.03 -26.30
N LYS A 302 16.73 25.01 -25.01
CA LYS A 302 17.27 25.96 -24.03
C LYS A 302 18.74 25.75 -23.77
N ASP A 303 19.17 24.50 -23.57
CA ASP A 303 20.57 24.17 -23.31
C ASP A 303 21.46 24.54 -24.52
N ARG A 304 20.98 24.35 -25.75
CA ARG A 304 21.64 24.86 -26.98
C ARG A 304 21.77 26.37 -26.99
N LYS A 305 20.73 27.12 -26.58
CA LYS A 305 20.77 28.60 -26.47
C LYS A 305 21.74 29.07 -25.37
N GLU A 306 21.93 28.26 -24.33
CA GLU A 306 22.87 28.53 -23.23
C GLU A 306 24.30 28.00 -23.51
N GLY A 307 24.56 27.45 -24.70
CA GLY A 307 25.88 26.96 -25.11
C GLY A 307 26.32 25.67 -24.40
N LYS A 308 25.39 24.91 -23.83
CA LYS A 308 25.66 23.61 -23.20
C LYS A 308 25.67 22.49 -24.25
N GLU A 309 26.57 21.52 -24.08
CA GLU A 309 26.58 20.30 -24.89
C GLU A 309 25.31 19.48 -24.64
N VAL A 310 24.60 19.16 -25.73
CA VAL A 310 23.45 18.25 -25.71
C VAL A 310 23.94 16.87 -26.14
N GLN A 311 23.86 15.89 -25.24
CA GLN A 311 24.12 14.49 -25.59
C GLN A 311 22.87 13.89 -26.24
N GLU A 312 22.99 13.47 -27.49
CA GLU A 312 21.95 12.69 -28.17
C GLU A 312 22.02 11.23 -27.70
N GLU A 313 20.91 10.73 -27.15
CA GLU A 313 20.77 9.32 -26.81
C GLU A 313 20.37 8.53 -28.08
N GLU A 314 21.14 7.51 -28.45
CA GLU A 314 20.79 6.63 -29.58
C GLU A 314 19.46 5.92 -29.32
N HIS A 315 18.46 6.18 -30.17
CA HIS A 315 17.16 5.53 -30.10
C HIS A 315 17.13 4.34 -31.07
N LYS A 316 17.09 3.11 -30.55
CA LYS A 316 16.80 1.93 -31.38
C LYS A 316 15.30 1.85 -31.64
N GLN A 317 14.94 1.51 -32.86
CA GLN A 317 13.53 1.48 -33.29
C GLN A 317 12.76 0.42 -32.51
N GLY A 318 11.79 0.84 -31.70
CA GLY A 318 10.95 -0.05 -30.87
C GLY A 318 11.44 -0.29 -29.45
N GLU A 319 12.60 0.23 -29.04
CA GLU A 319 13.11 0.16 -27.67
C GLU A 319 13.06 1.53 -26.98
N LEU A 320 12.66 1.55 -25.71
CA LEU A 320 12.71 2.76 -24.89
C LEU A 320 14.14 3.04 -24.47
N THR A 321 14.56 4.30 -24.52
CA THR A 321 15.83 4.74 -23.95
C THR A 321 15.82 4.62 -22.42
N ASP A 322 17.01 4.57 -21.81
CA ASP A 322 17.15 4.52 -20.34
C ASP A 322 16.47 5.71 -19.65
N SER A 323 16.49 6.88 -20.29
CA SER A 323 15.90 8.10 -19.75
C SER A 323 14.37 8.08 -19.81
N GLU A 324 13.79 7.60 -20.91
CA GLU A 324 12.35 7.36 -21.06
C GLU A 324 11.86 6.30 -20.09
N MET A 325 12.61 5.21 -19.92
CA MET A 325 12.29 4.16 -18.97
C MET A 325 12.29 4.70 -17.52
N LYS A 326 13.31 5.47 -17.12
CA LYS A 326 13.36 6.12 -15.81
C LYS A 326 12.20 7.09 -15.61
N SER A 327 11.90 7.90 -16.62
CA SER A 327 10.79 8.86 -16.60
C SER A 327 9.44 8.15 -16.43
N LEU A 328 9.20 7.08 -17.19
CA LEU A 328 8.02 6.22 -17.06
C LEU A 328 7.90 5.63 -15.65
N ILE A 329 8.99 5.11 -15.10
CA ILE A 329 8.97 4.42 -13.81
C ILE A 329 8.74 5.41 -12.66
N TYR A 330 9.48 6.52 -12.62
CA TYR A 330 9.51 7.41 -11.46
C TYR A 330 8.57 8.62 -11.57
N SER A 331 8.11 8.99 -12.77
CA SER A 331 7.18 10.11 -12.99
C SER A 331 7.65 11.41 -12.31
N ASP A 332 8.87 11.88 -12.61
CA ASP A 332 9.53 13.07 -12.05
C ASP A 332 9.96 12.99 -10.56
N ARG A 333 9.68 11.89 -9.83
CA ARG A 333 10.12 11.71 -8.42
C ARG A 333 11.63 11.75 -8.23
N ASP A 334 12.38 11.37 -9.25
CA ASP A 334 13.84 11.45 -9.28
C ASP A 334 14.34 12.90 -9.15
N LYS A 335 13.61 13.88 -9.72
CA LYS A 335 13.92 15.31 -9.58
C LYS A 335 13.67 15.78 -8.15
N PHE A 336 12.56 15.38 -7.53
CA PHE A 336 12.27 15.71 -6.13
C PHE A 336 13.33 15.10 -5.20
N LEU A 337 13.73 13.86 -5.45
CA LEU A 337 14.79 13.20 -4.69
C LEU A 337 16.13 13.96 -4.78
N LYS A 338 16.49 14.52 -5.95
CA LYS A 338 17.71 15.34 -6.10
C LYS A 338 17.67 16.59 -5.23
N VAL A 339 16.52 17.28 -5.18
CA VAL A 339 16.33 18.46 -4.30
C VAL A 339 16.52 18.08 -2.84
N TYR A 340 15.95 16.95 -2.40
CA TYR A 340 16.09 16.48 -1.02
C TYR A 340 17.52 16.09 -0.66
N LYS A 341 18.27 15.50 -1.60
CA LYS A 341 19.70 15.22 -1.40
C LYS A 341 20.50 16.51 -1.18
N GLN A 342 20.14 17.59 -1.87
CA GLN A 342 20.76 18.90 -1.65
C GLN A 342 20.43 19.45 -0.26
N TYR A 343 19.15 19.45 0.12
CA TYR A 343 18.73 19.84 1.48
C TYR A 343 19.48 19.05 2.55
N TYR A 344 19.60 17.73 2.36
CA TYR A 344 20.28 16.86 3.30
C TYR A 344 21.78 17.15 3.37
N LYS A 345 22.43 17.50 2.25
CA LYS A 345 23.86 17.83 2.23
C LYS A 345 24.14 19.09 3.07
N GLU A 346 23.32 20.12 2.88
CA GLU A 346 23.41 21.42 3.56
C GLU A 346 22.91 21.40 5.00
N ALA A 347 22.10 20.40 5.38
CA ALA A 347 21.51 20.30 6.70
C ALA A 347 22.57 20.15 7.82
N PRO A 348 22.33 20.76 9.00
CA PRO A 348 23.14 20.55 10.18
C PRO A 348 23.09 19.10 10.66
N LEU A 349 24.09 18.70 11.45
CA LEU A 349 24.20 17.32 11.97
C LEU A 349 22.94 16.87 12.72
N SER A 350 22.29 17.77 13.47
CA SER A 350 21.07 17.44 14.21
C SER A 350 19.94 16.98 13.27
N GLN A 351 19.72 17.66 12.14
CA GLN A 351 18.75 17.25 11.12
C GLN A 351 19.19 16.01 10.34
N LYS A 352 20.49 15.78 10.14
CA LYS A 352 20.96 14.52 9.54
C LYS A 352 20.64 13.30 10.40
N LEU A 353 20.73 13.46 11.73
CA LEU A 353 20.46 12.40 12.71
C LEU A 353 18.97 12.23 13.02
N PHE A 354 18.26 13.34 13.26
CA PHE A 354 16.86 13.35 13.74
C PHE A 354 15.84 13.84 12.71
N GLY A 355 16.30 14.17 11.50
CA GLY A 355 15.46 14.47 10.34
C GLY A 355 15.20 15.95 10.10
N MET A 356 14.94 16.30 8.83
CA MET A 356 14.57 17.64 8.37
C MET A 356 13.05 17.89 8.46
N GLY A 357 12.29 16.92 8.97
CA GLY A 357 10.84 17.01 9.09
C GLY A 357 10.09 16.94 7.77
N TYR A 358 8.79 17.20 7.82
CA TYR A 358 7.90 17.20 6.67
C TYR A 358 8.36 18.19 5.60
N ALA A 359 8.36 17.75 4.34
CA ALA A 359 8.75 18.55 3.18
C ALA A 359 10.24 19.01 3.15
N GLY A 360 11.12 18.46 4.00
CA GLY A 360 12.53 18.86 4.06
C GLY A 360 12.72 20.35 4.42
N ASN A 361 13.89 20.92 4.12
CA ASN A 361 14.16 22.36 4.32
C ASN A 361 13.65 23.21 3.15
N TYR A 362 12.34 23.15 2.88
CA TYR A 362 11.70 23.94 1.83
C TYR A 362 11.76 25.44 2.14
N THR A 363 11.83 26.28 1.11
CA THR A 363 11.85 27.76 1.25
C THR A 363 10.48 28.40 0.99
N THR A 364 9.78 27.93 -0.04
CA THR A 364 8.51 28.53 -0.51
C THR A 364 7.40 27.50 -0.59
N LYS A 365 7.60 26.39 -1.32
CA LYS A 365 6.57 25.38 -1.54
C LYS A 365 6.93 24.05 -0.88
N MET A 366 6.00 23.54 -0.06
CA MET A 366 6.10 22.20 0.50
C MET A 366 5.85 21.15 -0.59
N LYS A 367 6.81 20.24 -0.77
CA LYS A 367 6.68 19.11 -1.70
C LYS A 367 7.48 17.91 -1.18
N LEU A 368 6.85 16.75 -1.11
CA LEU A 368 7.50 15.48 -0.77
C LEU A 368 8.21 14.88 -1.99
N VAL A 369 9.08 13.88 -1.75
CA VAL A 369 9.66 13.05 -2.80
C VAL A 369 8.59 12.16 -3.44
N GLU A 370 7.55 11.79 -2.68
CA GLU A 370 6.50 10.84 -3.06
C GLU A 370 7.02 9.40 -3.18
N MET A 371 7.98 9.04 -2.32
CA MET A 371 8.54 7.70 -2.16
C MET A 371 8.73 7.46 -0.67
N ASP A 372 8.00 6.50 -0.09
CA ASP A 372 7.80 6.41 1.35
C ASP A 372 9.12 6.30 2.12
N PHE A 373 10.04 5.44 1.67
CA PHE A 373 11.31 5.25 2.36
C PHE A 373 12.21 6.48 2.29
N HIS A 374 12.21 7.22 1.18
CA HIS A 374 12.95 8.46 1.08
C HIS A 374 12.31 9.55 1.93
N ASP A 375 10.99 9.69 1.86
CA ASP A 375 10.24 10.66 2.67
C ASP A 375 10.45 10.40 4.17
N LEU A 376 10.36 9.14 4.62
CA LEU A 376 10.64 8.74 6.00
C LEU A 376 12.11 8.98 6.40
N PHE A 377 13.07 8.66 5.52
CA PHE A 377 14.50 8.88 5.78
C PHE A 377 14.82 10.36 5.97
N PHE A 378 14.36 11.22 5.06
CA PHE A 378 14.64 12.66 5.15
C PHE A 378 13.86 13.33 6.28
N ALA A 379 12.63 12.87 6.56
CA ALA A 379 11.81 13.45 7.62
C ALA A 379 12.29 13.08 9.03
N PHE A 380 12.76 11.85 9.24
CA PHE A 380 13.15 11.34 10.57
C PHE A 380 14.65 11.16 10.79
N GLY A 381 15.45 11.38 9.76
CA GLY A 381 16.91 11.25 9.81
C GLY A 381 17.35 9.80 10.02
N ILE A 382 18.66 9.60 10.17
CA ILE A 382 19.24 8.25 10.32
C ILE A 382 18.62 7.51 11.51
N VAL A 383 18.51 8.16 12.67
CA VAL A 383 18.07 7.49 13.90
C VAL A 383 16.60 7.11 13.82
N GLY A 384 15.72 8.06 13.48
CA GLY A 384 14.29 7.81 13.40
C GLY A 384 13.91 6.85 12.26
N PHE A 385 14.64 6.89 11.14
CA PHE A 385 14.42 5.95 10.03
C PHE A 385 14.82 4.51 10.38
N LEU A 386 15.98 4.31 11.01
CA LEU A 386 16.39 2.97 11.47
C LEU A 386 15.41 2.40 12.49
N MET A 387 14.93 3.25 13.41
CA MET A 387 13.87 2.87 14.34
C MET A 387 12.62 2.43 13.58
N TYR A 388 12.11 3.26 12.65
CA TYR A 388 10.92 2.96 11.84
C TYR A 388 11.04 1.62 11.10
N LEU A 389 12.21 1.35 10.49
CA LEU A 389 12.45 0.11 9.75
C LEU A 389 12.56 -1.12 10.64
N LEU A 390 12.96 -0.98 11.90
CA LEU A 390 13.24 -2.09 12.80
C LEU A 390 12.09 -3.12 12.89
N PRO A 391 10.82 -2.76 13.18
CA PRO A 391 9.73 -3.73 13.21
C PRO A 391 9.46 -4.37 11.84
N LEU A 392 9.56 -3.60 10.75
CA LEU A 392 9.34 -4.13 9.40
C LEU A 392 10.41 -5.17 9.02
N LEU A 393 11.68 -4.86 9.32
CA LEU A 393 12.80 -5.78 9.09
C LEU A 393 12.73 -6.99 10.02
N TYR A 394 12.46 -6.79 11.32
CA TYR A 394 12.36 -7.89 12.30
C TYR A 394 11.31 -8.92 11.88
N PHE A 395 10.09 -8.49 11.57
CA PHE A 395 9.03 -9.40 11.14
C PHE A 395 9.28 -9.95 9.74
N GLY A 396 9.75 -9.11 8.80
CA GLY A 396 10.08 -9.55 7.44
C GLY A 396 11.12 -10.66 7.41
N ILE A 397 12.22 -10.52 8.17
CA ILE A 397 13.27 -11.53 8.28
C ILE A 397 12.72 -12.80 8.92
N LYS A 398 11.92 -12.71 10.00
CA LYS A 398 11.32 -13.88 10.64
C LYS A 398 10.35 -14.62 9.72
N ILE A 399 9.52 -13.92 8.97
CA ILE A 399 8.62 -14.49 7.94
C ILE A 399 9.45 -15.22 6.90
N PHE A 400 10.49 -14.58 6.37
CA PHE A 400 11.37 -15.19 5.38
C PHE A 400 12.05 -16.47 5.88
N ILE A 401 12.62 -16.44 7.09
CA ILE A 401 13.22 -17.61 7.74
C ILE A 401 12.18 -18.73 7.90
N ARG A 402 10.95 -18.41 8.32
CA ARG A 402 9.89 -19.41 8.51
C ARG A 402 9.43 -20.02 7.18
N ILE A 403 9.35 -19.22 6.11
CA ILE A 403 9.02 -19.68 4.75
C ILE A 403 10.08 -20.65 4.24
N ILE A 404 11.37 -20.35 4.43
CA ILE A 404 12.46 -21.23 3.99
C ILE A 404 12.52 -22.51 4.83
N THR A 405 12.47 -22.38 6.16
CA THR A 405 12.58 -23.54 7.07
C THR A 405 11.41 -24.51 6.93
N ASN A 406 10.21 -24.03 6.62
CA ASN A 406 9.00 -24.84 6.41
C ASN A 406 8.52 -24.86 4.96
N PHE A 407 9.44 -24.75 4.00
CA PHE A 407 9.12 -24.54 2.57
C PHE A 407 8.05 -25.51 2.06
N LYS A 408 8.18 -26.83 2.29
CA LYS A 408 7.21 -27.83 1.80
C LYS A 408 5.77 -27.58 2.27
N LYS A 409 5.57 -27.06 3.49
CA LYS A 409 4.24 -26.78 4.06
C LYS A 409 3.70 -25.43 3.60
N LEU A 410 4.60 -24.44 3.46
CA LEU A 410 4.24 -23.05 3.16
C LEU A 410 4.26 -22.73 1.66
N PHE A 411 4.73 -23.64 0.81
CA PHE A 411 4.69 -23.51 -0.65
C PHE A 411 3.29 -23.79 -1.20
N SER A 412 2.35 -22.89 -0.90
CA SER A 412 0.95 -22.96 -1.32
C SER A 412 0.46 -21.64 -1.87
N VAL A 413 -0.60 -21.67 -2.68
CA VAL A 413 -1.22 -20.46 -3.23
C VAL A 413 -1.59 -19.45 -2.13
N LYS A 414 -2.08 -19.94 -0.96
CA LYS A 414 -2.37 -19.11 0.22
C LYS A 414 -1.18 -18.25 0.62
N HIS A 415 -0.06 -18.87 0.96
CA HIS A 415 1.08 -18.13 1.50
C HIS A 415 1.79 -17.30 0.44
N MET A 416 1.79 -17.74 -0.82
CA MET A 416 2.43 -16.99 -1.91
C MET A 416 1.65 -15.74 -2.29
N LEU A 417 0.31 -15.78 -2.26
CA LEU A 417 -0.50 -14.58 -2.43
C LEU A 417 -0.36 -13.63 -1.24
N LEU A 418 -0.36 -14.13 0.00
CA LEU A 418 -0.11 -13.29 1.19
C LEU A 418 1.28 -12.65 1.15
N ALA A 419 2.32 -13.42 0.79
CA ALA A 419 3.67 -12.89 0.62
C ALA A 419 3.73 -11.86 -0.51
N SER A 420 3.06 -12.10 -1.64
CA SER A 420 2.97 -11.14 -2.74
C SER A 420 2.32 -9.84 -2.31
N THR A 421 1.31 -9.86 -1.43
CA THR A 421 0.72 -8.64 -0.86
C THR A 421 1.77 -7.81 -0.12
N LEU A 422 2.60 -8.43 0.73
CA LEU A 422 3.64 -7.72 1.47
C LEU A 422 4.72 -7.15 0.54
N VAL A 423 5.18 -7.95 -0.43
CA VAL A 423 6.20 -7.53 -1.40
C VAL A 423 5.66 -6.40 -2.29
N LEU A 424 4.43 -6.51 -2.80
CA LEU A 424 3.79 -5.46 -3.59
C LEU A 424 3.62 -4.18 -2.76
N SER A 425 3.16 -4.28 -1.52
CA SER A 425 2.99 -3.11 -0.63
C SER A 425 4.31 -2.34 -0.45
N LEU A 426 5.40 -3.05 -0.11
CA LEU A 426 6.70 -2.43 0.10
C LEU A 426 7.32 -1.94 -1.22
N GLY A 427 7.15 -2.68 -2.31
CA GLY A 427 7.61 -2.27 -3.63
C GLY A 427 6.91 -1.00 -4.14
N ILE A 428 5.60 -0.88 -3.91
CA ILE A 428 4.84 0.34 -4.22
C ILE A 428 5.29 1.49 -3.33
N GLY A 429 5.45 1.27 -2.03
CA GLY A 429 5.97 2.29 -1.10
C GLY A 429 7.36 2.79 -1.51
N PHE A 430 8.21 1.90 -2.04
CA PHE A 430 9.53 2.25 -2.58
C PHE A 430 9.45 3.04 -3.88
N MET A 431 8.67 2.58 -4.86
CA MET A 431 8.68 3.16 -6.21
C MET A 431 7.75 4.36 -6.39
N SER A 432 6.56 4.30 -5.77
CA SER A 432 5.47 5.26 -6.00
C SER A 432 4.99 5.96 -4.73
N GLY A 433 5.41 5.51 -3.54
CA GLY A 433 5.00 6.03 -2.24
C GLY A 433 3.55 5.70 -1.86
N HIS A 434 3.03 6.40 -0.85
CA HIS A 434 1.64 6.36 -0.39
C HIS A 434 1.19 5.03 0.24
N VAL A 435 2.10 4.15 0.65
CA VAL A 435 1.75 2.91 1.35
C VAL A 435 1.96 3.06 2.84
N LEU A 436 3.17 3.43 3.25
CA LEU A 436 3.59 3.55 4.66
C LEU A 436 3.27 4.92 5.26
N THR A 437 3.13 5.95 4.43
CA THR A 437 2.86 7.34 4.84
C THR A 437 1.39 7.74 4.71
N ALA A 438 0.53 6.85 4.20
CA ALA A 438 -0.90 7.09 4.03
C ALA A 438 -1.73 6.12 4.91
N PRO A 439 -2.37 6.61 5.99
CA PRO A 439 -3.19 5.77 6.87
C PRO A 439 -4.26 4.94 6.17
N ALA A 440 -4.89 5.50 5.13
CA ALA A 440 -5.92 4.82 4.33
C ALA A 440 -5.42 3.56 3.64
N VAL A 441 -4.14 3.54 3.26
CA VAL A 441 -3.50 2.44 2.53
C VAL A 441 -2.79 1.49 3.51
N SER A 442 -2.02 2.06 4.43
CA SER A 442 -1.12 1.34 5.33
C SER A 442 -1.83 0.30 6.22
N ILE A 443 -3.10 0.52 6.55
CA ILE A 443 -3.90 -0.41 7.35
C ILE A 443 -4.02 -1.80 6.68
N PHE A 444 -4.24 -1.84 5.36
CA PHE A 444 -4.38 -3.11 4.64
C PHE A 444 -3.08 -3.91 4.66
N PHE A 445 -1.95 -3.24 4.43
CA PHE A 445 -0.61 -3.84 4.57
C PHE A 445 -0.39 -4.37 6.00
N THR A 446 -0.71 -3.54 6.98
CA THR A 446 -0.48 -3.83 8.40
C THR A 446 -1.27 -5.04 8.90
N VAL A 447 -2.53 -5.17 8.49
CA VAL A 447 -3.38 -6.32 8.85
C VAL A 447 -2.81 -7.61 8.28
N ILE A 448 -2.36 -7.61 7.02
CA ILE A 448 -1.79 -8.81 6.38
C ILE A 448 -0.44 -9.17 7.03
N LEU A 449 0.40 -8.18 7.34
CA LEU A 449 1.66 -8.42 8.05
C LEU A 449 1.41 -9.02 9.44
N ALA A 450 0.49 -8.43 10.21
CA ALA A 450 0.11 -8.93 11.53
C ALA A 450 -0.45 -10.36 11.45
N TYR A 451 -1.32 -10.63 10.47
CA TYR A 451 -1.86 -11.96 10.23
C TYR A 451 -0.76 -12.98 9.92
N MET A 452 0.19 -12.65 9.03
CA MET A 452 1.30 -13.55 8.73
C MET A 452 2.20 -13.80 9.95
N VAL A 453 2.43 -12.81 10.81
CA VAL A 453 3.21 -12.97 12.05
C VAL A 453 2.55 -14.02 12.97
N VAL A 454 1.22 -13.97 13.11
CA VAL A 454 0.47 -14.88 13.99
C VAL A 454 0.26 -16.25 13.33
N ASP A 455 -0.12 -16.31 12.05
CA ASP A 455 -0.36 -17.57 11.30
C ASP A 455 0.91 -18.44 11.22
N LEU A 456 2.08 -17.80 11.21
CA LEU A 456 3.39 -18.47 11.14
C LEU A 456 4.04 -18.75 12.50
N GLU A 457 3.35 -18.41 13.61
CA GLU A 457 3.82 -18.59 15.00
C GLU A 457 5.18 -17.91 15.27
N ILE A 458 5.38 -16.70 14.72
CA ILE A 458 6.63 -15.94 14.89
C ILE A 458 6.70 -15.29 16.28
N GLU A 459 5.55 -14.90 16.82
CA GLU A 459 5.39 -14.23 18.12
C GLU A 459 4.24 -14.86 18.92
#